data_AF-A0A4Z0NPV5-F1
#
_entry.id   AF-A0A4Z0NPV5-F1
#
_cell.length_a   1.000
_cell.length_b   1.000
_cell.length_c   1.000
_cell.angle_alpha   90.00
_cell.angle_beta   90.00
_cell.angle_gamma   90.00
#
_symmetry.space_group_name_H-M   'P 1'
#
loop_
_entity.id
_entity.type
_entity.pdbx_description
1 polymer ?
#
loop_
_entity_poly.entity_id
_entity_poly.type
_entity_poly.pdbx_seq_one_letter_code
_entity_poly.pdbx_strand_id
1 'polypeptide(L)'
;MTLTPLIVCPTRTSIELALTLAGGMPHARFGLCTEYMPKKYKKPFRNAGNIHLYDNEGVAVSNLYRHSHVITFGYSEAEPHRLSKRLAEAAAQRSTPLIDIQHGLLQEGYTLDHDDYRPRIAPDQLCSWDQYGILIPQDNQQNRRIGNKIGVTSNLHWKRYSDQERILFIQSVREICRSFPEYLVFWRPHPGEYKYDEKIGSIFHSPHLVEKNLRILSFNDVDRSTITDFLSGMTVLFTAPSTTIVDAQRIDLPTIVFNAGPFDLTTIGVINTARTPDQVAKAISYAMASPSAFVPKLRMFKPFDFSSFEAYLNDSMSRQPLIQA
;
A
#
# COMPACT_ATOMS: atom_id res chain seq x y z
N MET A 1 -13.65 32.38 9.58
CA MET A 1 -14.07 31.07 9.04
C MET A 1 -13.16 30.02 9.64
N THR A 2 -13.68 28.86 10.08
CA THR A 2 -12.82 27.76 10.54
C THR A 2 -12.20 27.08 9.33
N LEU A 3 -10.87 27.08 9.24
CA LEU A 3 -10.14 26.35 8.20
C LEU A 3 -10.24 24.84 8.44
N THR A 4 -10.26 24.05 7.37
CA THR A 4 -10.37 22.58 7.44
C THR A 4 -9.26 21.91 6.63
N PRO A 5 -8.69 20.77 7.04
CA PRO A 5 -7.76 20.04 6.18
C PRO A 5 -8.47 19.51 4.91
N LEU A 6 -7.79 19.55 3.76
CA LEU A 6 -8.23 18.95 2.51
C LEU A 6 -7.54 17.61 2.29
N ILE A 7 -8.28 16.51 2.33
CA ILE A 7 -7.77 15.18 1.99
C ILE A 7 -7.85 14.98 0.47
N VAL A 8 -6.78 14.46 -0.12
CA VAL A 8 -6.68 14.18 -1.55
C VAL A 8 -6.50 12.69 -1.79
N CYS A 9 -7.43 12.10 -2.53
CA CYS A 9 -7.46 10.67 -2.84
C CYS A 9 -7.25 10.41 -4.34
N PRO A 10 -6.02 10.20 -4.82
CA PRO A 10 -5.76 9.91 -6.21
C PRO A 10 -6.16 8.48 -6.60
N THR A 11 -6.19 7.55 -5.64
CA THR A 11 -6.40 6.11 -5.89
C THR A 11 -7.51 5.52 -5.02
N ARG A 12 -8.03 4.36 -5.42
CA ARG A 12 -9.03 3.63 -4.61
C ARG A 12 -8.54 3.33 -3.19
N THR A 13 -7.27 2.98 -3.02
CA THR A 13 -6.70 2.66 -1.70
C THR A 13 -6.69 3.89 -0.78
N SER A 14 -6.35 5.06 -1.33
CA SER A 14 -6.34 6.32 -0.55
C SER A 14 -7.71 6.73 -0.01
N ILE A 15 -8.81 6.27 -0.63
CA ILE A 15 -10.18 6.53 -0.16
C ILE A 15 -10.48 5.80 1.16
N GLU A 16 -10.01 4.56 1.31
CA GLU A 16 -10.17 3.81 2.55
C GLU A 16 -9.39 4.46 3.70
N LEU A 17 -8.19 4.95 3.40
CA LEU A 17 -7.36 5.70 4.33
C LEU A 17 -8.03 7.01 4.74
N ALA A 18 -8.59 7.77 3.80
CA ALA A 18 -9.32 9.00 4.09
C ALA A 18 -10.54 8.77 5.00
N LEU A 19 -11.30 7.70 4.74
CA LEU A 19 -12.44 7.35 5.58
C LEU A 19 -11.99 6.94 6.99
N THR A 20 -10.89 6.18 7.09
CA THR A 20 -10.29 5.77 8.37
C THR A 20 -9.81 7.00 9.15
N LEU A 21 -9.15 7.94 8.48
CA LEU A 21 -8.70 9.21 9.06
C LEU A 21 -9.86 10.01 9.65
N ALA A 22 -10.89 10.24 8.84
CA ALA A 22 -12.03 11.04 9.27
C ALA A 22 -12.86 10.35 10.36
N GLY A 23 -12.94 9.01 10.35
CA GLY A 23 -13.60 8.23 11.40
C GLY A 23 -12.84 8.23 12.72
N GLY A 24 -11.51 8.26 12.68
CA GLY A 24 -10.66 8.38 13.87
C GLY A 24 -10.60 9.79 14.47
N MET A 25 -11.06 10.79 13.73
CA MET A 25 -11.10 12.21 14.13
C MET A 25 -12.51 12.81 13.98
N PRO A 26 -13.51 12.34 14.75
CA PRO A 26 -14.91 12.72 14.54
C PRO A 26 -15.21 14.21 14.80
N HIS A 27 -14.33 14.92 15.52
CA HIS A 27 -14.47 16.35 15.82
C HIS A 27 -13.81 17.25 14.77
N ALA A 28 -12.86 16.73 14.00
CA ALA A 28 -12.24 17.44 12.90
C ALA A 28 -13.15 17.43 11.67
N ARG A 29 -13.20 18.55 10.95
CA ARG A 29 -13.91 18.67 9.66
C ARG A 29 -12.91 18.60 8.53
N PHE A 30 -13.24 17.86 7.48
CA PHE A 30 -12.38 17.66 6.32
C PHE A 30 -13.05 18.10 5.02
N GLY A 31 -12.28 18.67 4.11
CA GLY A 31 -12.56 18.60 2.68
C GLY A 31 -12.06 17.27 2.12
N LEU A 32 -12.73 16.73 1.09
CA LEU A 32 -12.25 15.56 0.37
C LEU A 32 -12.35 15.81 -1.14
N CYS A 33 -11.22 15.68 -1.83
CA CYS A 33 -11.17 15.62 -3.28
C CYS A 33 -10.68 14.23 -3.71
N THR A 34 -11.42 13.59 -4.61
CA THR A 34 -11.04 12.28 -5.16
C THR A 34 -11.24 12.28 -6.67
N GLU A 35 -10.36 11.60 -7.40
CA GLU A 35 -10.50 11.43 -8.85
C GLU A 35 -11.67 10.47 -9.17
N TYR A 36 -11.94 9.54 -8.26
CA TYR A 36 -12.98 8.53 -8.42
C TYR A 36 -13.61 8.20 -7.07
N MET A 37 -14.95 8.19 -6.99
CA MET A 37 -15.68 7.78 -5.79
C MET A 37 -16.52 6.51 -6.06
N PRO A 38 -16.01 5.31 -5.70
CA PRO A 38 -16.76 4.08 -5.83
C PRO A 38 -18.10 4.17 -5.09
N LYS A 39 -19.18 3.62 -5.67
CA LYS A 39 -20.53 3.67 -5.07
C LYS A 39 -20.56 3.17 -3.61
N LYS A 40 -19.75 2.16 -3.29
CA LYS A 40 -19.66 1.59 -1.94
C LYS A 40 -19.17 2.57 -0.86
N TYR A 41 -18.42 3.62 -1.21
CA TYR A 41 -17.95 4.60 -0.24
C TYR A 41 -18.84 5.85 -0.13
N LYS A 42 -19.73 6.11 -1.09
CA LYS A 42 -20.61 7.30 -1.05
C LYS A 42 -21.44 7.37 0.23
N LYS A 43 -22.03 6.24 0.67
CA LYS A 43 -22.83 6.18 1.91
C LYS A 43 -21.94 6.34 3.16
N PRO A 44 -20.82 5.61 3.31
CA PRO A 44 -19.87 5.85 4.40
C PRO A 44 -19.43 7.31 4.57
N PHE A 45 -19.03 8.00 3.48
CA PHE A 45 -18.63 9.41 3.57
C PHE A 45 -19.78 10.33 4.00
N ARG A 46 -21.00 10.09 3.52
CA ARG A 46 -22.19 10.83 3.97
C ARG A 46 -22.49 10.60 5.46
N ASN A 47 -22.30 9.37 5.92
CA ASN A 47 -22.58 8.99 7.30
C ASN A 47 -21.51 9.50 8.29
N ALA A 48 -20.27 9.74 7.83
CA ALA A 48 -19.22 10.29 8.66
C ALA A 48 -19.58 11.69 9.20
N GLY A 49 -20.39 12.47 8.47
CA GLY A 49 -20.93 13.76 8.92
C GLY A 49 -19.91 14.90 9.05
N ASN A 50 -18.61 14.59 9.01
CA ASN A 50 -17.50 15.54 9.16
C ASN A 50 -16.71 15.76 7.86
N ILE A 51 -17.21 15.30 6.71
CA ILE A 51 -16.52 15.38 5.42
C ILE A 51 -17.35 16.14 4.39
N HIS A 52 -16.75 17.16 3.79
CA HIS A 52 -17.30 17.88 2.65
C HIS A 52 -16.66 17.36 1.34
N LEU A 53 -17.48 16.80 0.46
CA LEU A 53 -17.03 16.26 -0.82
C LEU A 53 -16.94 17.37 -1.88
N TYR A 54 -15.80 17.49 -2.55
CA TYR A 54 -15.63 18.33 -3.73
C TYR A 54 -15.99 17.54 -4.99
N ASP A 55 -16.86 18.12 -5.84
CA ASP A 55 -17.36 17.45 -7.05
C ASP A 55 -16.28 17.22 -8.11
N ASN A 56 -15.26 18.08 -8.14
CA ASN A 56 -14.10 17.95 -9.02
C ASN A 56 -12.88 18.71 -8.51
N GLU A 57 -11.74 18.45 -9.16
CA GLU A 57 -10.45 19.09 -8.90
C GLU A 57 -10.51 20.63 -8.94
N GLY A 58 -11.15 21.21 -9.96
CA GLY A 58 -11.21 22.67 -10.14
C GLY A 58 -11.94 23.37 -8.99
N VAL A 59 -12.98 22.75 -8.44
CA VAL A 59 -13.68 23.25 -7.25
C VAL A 59 -12.81 23.12 -6.00
N ALA A 60 -12.09 22.00 -5.82
CA ALA A 60 -11.16 21.85 -4.70
C ALA A 60 -10.04 22.90 -4.76
N VAL A 61 -9.42 23.10 -5.92
CA VAL A 61 -8.37 24.11 -6.15
C VAL A 61 -8.92 25.51 -5.88
N SER A 62 -10.11 25.87 -6.38
CA SER A 62 -10.68 27.19 -6.14
C SER A 62 -10.97 27.45 -4.67
N ASN A 63 -11.17 26.41 -3.85
CA ASN A 63 -11.47 26.51 -2.42
C ASN A 63 -10.25 26.29 -1.49
N LEU A 64 -9.01 26.16 -2.00
CA LEU A 64 -7.83 25.95 -1.13
C LEU A 64 -7.64 27.01 -0.04
N TYR A 65 -8.11 28.25 -0.25
CA TYR A 65 -8.07 29.32 0.77
C TYR A 65 -8.92 29.01 2.02
N ARG A 66 -9.82 28.03 1.95
CA ARG A 66 -10.62 27.54 3.07
C ARG A 66 -9.95 26.41 3.84
N HIS A 67 -8.79 25.97 3.37
CA HIS A 67 -8.11 24.81 3.91
C HIS A 67 -6.83 25.18 4.65
N SER A 68 -6.65 24.57 5.82
CA SER A 68 -5.43 24.77 6.60
C SER A 68 -4.26 23.95 6.06
N HIS A 69 -4.55 22.79 5.48
CA HIS A 69 -3.57 21.83 4.99
C HIS A 69 -4.11 21.10 3.76
N VAL A 70 -3.21 20.61 2.93
CA VAL A 70 -3.49 19.53 1.97
C VAL A 70 -2.87 18.25 2.48
N ILE A 71 -3.66 17.20 2.61
CA ILE A 71 -3.24 15.87 3.07
C ILE A 71 -3.28 14.92 1.88
N THR A 72 -2.13 14.33 1.54
CA THR A 72 -2.01 13.29 0.50
C THR A 72 -1.64 11.94 1.11
N PHE A 73 -1.89 10.86 0.36
CA PHE A 73 -1.47 9.51 0.72
C PHE A 73 -0.44 9.03 -0.29
N GLY A 74 0.83 9.16 0.07
CA GLY A 74 2.01 8.96 -0.74
C GLY A 74 2.00 9.64 -2.10
N TYR A 75 2.23 10.94 -2.06
CA TYR A 75 2.57 11.74 -3.22
C TYR A 75 3.62 11.04 -4.09
N SER A 76 3.37 11.00 -5.41
CA SER A 76 4.37 10.61 -6.41
C SER A 76 4.14 11.38 -7.70
N GLU A 77 5.15 11.47 -8.55
CA GLU A 77 5.01 12.07 -9.88
C GLU A 77 4.38 11.14 -10.92
N ALA A 78 4.06 9.90 -10.54
CA ALA A 78 3.45 8.94 -11.43
C ALA A 78 2.03 9.38 -11.84
N GLU A 79 1.62 9.07 -13.08
CA GLU A 79 0.31 9.44 -13.65
C GLU A 79 -0.88 9.07 -12.75
N PRO A 80 -0.91 7.91 -12.05
CA PRO A 80 -2.01 7.60 -11.12
C PRO A 80 -2.16 8.59 -9.97
N HIS A 81 -1.15 9.43 -9.68
CA HIS A 81 -1.12 10.42 -8.60
C HIS A 81 -1.27 11.86 -9.13
N ARG A 82 -1.69 12.03 -10.40
CA ARG A 82 -1.86 13.35 -11.03
C ARG A 82 -2.74 14.32 -10.22
N LEU A 83 -3.80 13.84 -9.58
CA LEU A 83 -4.66 14.67 -8.72
C LEU A 83 -3.90 15.22 -7.52
N SER A 84 -3.19 14.35 -6.80
CA SER A 84 -2.32 14.75 -5.68
C SER A 84 -1.25 15.73 -6.11
N LYS A 85 -0.65 15.51 -7.29
CA LYS A 85 0.32 16.42 -7.87
C LYS A 85 -0.24 17.82 -8.09
N ARG A 86 -1.38 17.95 -8.77
CA ARG A 86 -1.97 19.25 -9.10
C ARG A 86 -2.43 20.01 -7.86
N LEU A 87 -3.00 19.31 -6.88
CA LEU A 87 -3.39 19.93 -5.60
C LEU A 87 -2.18 20.32 -4.75
N ALA A 88 -1.10 19.54 -4.76
CA ALA A 88 0.17 19.91 -4.12
C ALA A 88 0.80 21.15 -4.77
N GLU A 89 0.84 21.21 -6.11
CA GLU A 89 1.32 22.38 -6.88
C GLU A 89 0.50 23.64 -6.53
N ALA A 90 -0.82 23.52 -6.50
CA ALA A 90 -1.71 24.62 -6.15
C ALA A 90 -1.59 25.04 -4.67
N ALA A 91 -1.36 24.10 -3.76
CA ALA A 91 -1.12 24.36 -2.35
C ALA A 91 0.19 25.14 -2.15
N ALA A 92 1.27 24.69 -2.80
CA ALA A 92 2.57 25.36 -2.75
C ALA A 92 2.49 26.81 -3.27
N GLN A 93 1.79 27.05 -4.39
CA GLN A 93 1.58 28.40 -4.93
C GLN A 93 0.83 29.34 -3.97
N ARG A 94 0.07 28.78 -3.01
CA ARG A 94 -0.72 29.52 -2.02
C ARG A 94 -0.15 29.46 -0.62
N SER A 95 1.04 28.89 -0.44
CA SER A 95 1.63 28.65 0.88
C SER A 95 0.71 27.86 1.81
N THR A 96 -0.12 26.98 1.27
CA THR A 96 -0.92 26.03 2.05
C THR A 96 -0.05 24.80 2.33
N PRO A 97 0.21 24.45 3.61
CA PRO A 97 1.08 23.33 3.93
C PRO A 97 0.58 22.00 3.37
N LEU A 98 1.53 21.21 2.88
CA LEU A 98 1.34 19.87 2.35
C LEU A 98 1.84 18.84 3.37
N ILE A 99 0.93 17.98 3.82
CA ILE A 99 1.23 16.81 4.63
C ILE A 99 1.06 15.60 3.75
N ASP A 100 2.10 14.77 3.66
CA ASP A 100 1.98 13.47 3.01
C ASP A 100 1.97 12.37 4.07
N ILE A 101 1.06 11.42 3.92
CA ILE A 101 0.95 10.25 4.79
C ILE A 101 1.41 9.02 4.01
N GLN A 102 2.33 8.26 4.58
CA GLN A 102 2.78 7.01 4.00
C GLN A 102 1.61 6.04 3.83
N HIS A 103 1.43 5.49 2.63
CA HIS A 103 0.43 4.46 2.34
C HIS A 103 1.03 3.17 1.79
N GLY A 104 2.30 3.21 1.36
CA GLY A 104 3.04 2.07 0.85
C GLY A 104 4.18 1.62 1.78
N LEU A 105 4.47 0.32 1.79
CA LEU A 105 5.64 -0.22 2.48
C LEU A 105 6.94 0.24 1.79
N LEU A 106 6.88 0.35 0.46
CA LEU A 106 7.97 0.84 -0.37
C LEU A 106 7.51 2.13 -1.03
N GLN A 107 7.83 3.26 -0.39
CA GLN A 107 7.45 4.57 -0.85
C GLN A 107 8.69 5.47 -0.92
N GLU A 108 8.87 6.12 -2.07
CA GLU A 108 9.97 7.06 -2.30
C GLU A 108 9.91 8.20 -1.28
N GLY A 109 11.06 8.57 -0.72
CA GLY A 109 11.17 9.59 0.33
C GLY A 109 10.78 9.13 1.75
N TYR A 110 10.22 7.92 1.91
CA TYR A 110 9.94 7.33 3.25
C TYR A 110 10.87 6.17 3.55
N THR A 111 10.92 5.21 2.64
CA THR A 111 11.60 3.92 2.84
C THR A 111 12.59 3.60 1.73
N LEU A 112 12.61 4.41 0.67
CA LEU A 112 13.53 4.28 -0.44
C LEU A 112 14.33 5.57 -0.58
N ASP A 113 15.63 5.45 -0.37
CA ASP A 113 16.59 6.53 -0.61
C ASP A 113 17.08 6.37 -2.06
N HIS A 114 16.57 7.22 -2.96
CA HIS A 114 17.00 7.26 -4.35
C HIS A 114 17.34 8.71 -4.71
N ASP A 115 18.62 8.95 -5.01
CA ASP A 115 19.14 10.28 -5.35
C ASP A 115 18.46 10.90 -6.58
N ASP A 116 18.00 10.06 -7.52
CA ASP A 116 17.48 10.50 -8.83
C ASP A 116 15.98 10.83 -8.84
N TYR A 117 15.23 10.56 -7.76
CA TYR A 117 13.78 10.77 -7.70
C TYR A 117 13.38 11.61 -6.48
N ARG A 118 13.93 12.83 -6.41
CA ARG A 118 13.43 13.82 -5.47
C ARG A 118 12.12 14.39 -6.01
N PRO A 119 10.99 14.28 -5.28
CA PRO A 119 9.75 14.90 -5.71
C PRO A 119 9.98 16.40 -5.91
N ARG A 120 9.51 16.96 -7.03
CA ARG A 120 9.62 18.41 -7.30
C ARG A 120 8.99 19.27 -6.21
N ILE A 121 8.01 18.70 -5.50
CA ILE A 121 7.38 19.30 -4.32
C ILE A 121 7.62 18.37 -3.16
N ALA A 122 8.53 18.76 -2.27
CA ALA A 122 8.66 18.12 -0.98
C ALA A 122 7.47 18.54 -0.10
N PRO A 123 6.78 17.61 0.56
CA PRO A 123 5.79 17.97 1.56
C PRO A 123 6.48 18.67 2.74
N ASP A 124 5.77 19.59 3.38
CA ASP A 124 6.22 20.24 4.62
C ASP A 124 6.35 19.22 5.76
N GLN A 125 5.59 18.13 5.68
CA GLN A 125 5.65 17.01 6.63
C GLN A 125 5.44 15.67 5.95
N LEU A 126 6.32 14.73 6.28
CA LEU A 126 6.18 13.31 5.99
C LEU A 126 5.67 12.58 7.25
N CYS A 127 4.53 11.91 7.14
CA CYS A 127 3.94 11.13 8.22
C CYS A 127 4.16 9.63 7.95
N SER A 128 5.26 9.09 8.48
CA SER A 128 5.62 7.68 8.32
C SER A 128 4.84 6.78 9.30
N TRP A 129 4.80 5.48 8.99
CA TRP A 129 4.18 4.50 9.88
C TRP A 129 4.92 4.35 11.22
N ASP A 130 6.23 4.62 11.27
CA ASP A 130 6.98 4.54 12.52
C ASP A 130 6.55 5.62 13.51
N GLN A 131 6.22 6.81 13.00
CA GLN A 131 5.72 7.90 13.82
C GLN A 131 4.27 7.64 14.23
N TYR A 132 3.37 7.50 13.25
CA TYR A 132 1.93 7.54 13.52
C TYR A 132 1.24 6.18 13.49
N GLY A 133 1.89 5.09 13.09
CA GLY A 133 1.24 3.79 12.89
C GLY A 133 0.58 3.67 11.51
N ILE A 134 -0.19 2.59 11.32
CA ILE A 134 -0.80 2.26 10.02
C ILE A 134 -2.27 2.67 10.03
N LEU A 135 -2.67 3.48 9.05
CA LEU A 135 -4.03 3.96 8.85
C LEU A 135 -4.95 2.91 8.17
N ILE A 136 -4.59 1.63 8.29
CA ILE A 136 -5.34 0.51 7.73
C ILE A 136 -6.01 -0.22 8.91
N PRO A 137 -7.34 -0.41 8.90
CA PRO A 137 -8.03 -1.12 9.96
C PRO A 137 -7.47 -2.52 10.17
N GLN A 138 -7.25 -2.94 11.42
CA GLN A 138 -6.93 -4.35 11.69
C GLN A 138 -8.20 -5.17 11.42
N ASP A 139 -8.12 -6.12 10.49
CA ASP A 139 -9.26 -7.01 10.22
C ASP A 139 -9.39 -8.02 11.36
N ASN A 140 -10.62 -8.26 11.81
CA ASN A 140 -10.88 -9.29 12.81
C ASN A 140 -10.53 -10.66 12.22
N GLN A 141 -9.64 -11.37 12.90
CA GLN A 141 -9.02 -12.67 12.56
C GLN A 141 -10.00 -13.83 12.19
N GLN A 142 -11.32 -13.61 12.24
CA GLN A 142 -12.30 -14.67 12.45
C GLN A 142 -12.71 -15.48 11.21
N ASN A 143 -12.20 -15.19 10.01
CA ASN A 143 -12.71 -15.81 8.78
C ASN A 143 -11.65 -16.49 7.89
N ARG A 144 -10.45 -16.80 8.40
CA ARG A 144 -9.47 -17.53 7.60
C ARG A 144 -9.93 -18.97 7.35
N ARG A 145 -10.07 -19.30 6.07
CA ARG A 145 -10.31 -20.67 5.62
C ARG A 145 -8.94 -21.28 5.31
N ILE A 146 -8.42 -22.05 6.25
CA ILE A 146 -7.21 -22.84 6.02
C ILE A 146 -7.56 -23.87 4.93
N GLY A 147 -6.86 -23.80 3.80
CA GLY A 147 -7.05 -24.71 2.67
C GLY A 147 -5.72 -25.03 2.00
N ASN A 148 -5.71 -26.01 1.09
CA ASN A 148 -4.49 -26.47 0.43
C ASN A 148 -4.05 -25.52 -0.69
N LYS A 149 -3.82 -24.24 -0.35
CA LYS A 149 -3.43 -23.17 -1.27
C LYS A 149 -2.21 -22.42 -0.75
N ILE A 150 -1.23 -22.21 -1.62
CA ILE A 150 -0.07 -21.34 -1.40
C ILE A 150 -0.27 -20.08 -2.22
N GLY A 151 -0.18 -18.91 -1.57
CA GLY A 151 -0.25 -17.62 -2.25
C GLY A 151 1.14 -17.18 -2.71
N VAL A 152 1.21 -16.59 -3.90
CA VAL A 152 2.40 -15.90 -4.42
C VAL A 152 2.00 -14.50 -4.86
N THR A 153 2.75 -13.47 -4.44
CA THR A 153 2.55 -12.09 -4.92
C THR A 153 3.86 -11.45 -5.37
N SER A 154 3.82 -10.77 -6.50
CA SER A 154 4.90 -9.91 -7.01
C SER A 154 4.57 -8.42 -6.77
N ASN A 155 5.52 -7.53 -7.07
CA ASN A 155 5.42 -6.09 -6.80
C ASN A 155 5.34 -5.30 -8.11
N LEU A 156 4.55 -4.21 -8.09
CA LEU A 156 4.49 -3.15 -9.11
C LEU A 156 5.86 -2.73 -9.66
N HIS A 157 6.85 -2.62 -8.78
CA HIS A 157 8.19 -2.16 -9.09
C HIS A 157 9.10 -3.27 -9.58
N TRP A 158 8.57 -4.22 -10.37
CA TRP A 158 9.36 -5.32 -10.93
C TRP A 158 10.62 -4.83 -11.66
N LYS A 159 10.54 -3.64 -12.26
CA LYS A 159 11.64 -2.95 -12.94
C LYS A 159 12.82 -2.60 -12.02
N ARG A 160 12.61 -2.47 -10.70
CA ARG A 160 13.67 -2.18 -9.71
C ARG A 160 14.53 -3.41 -9.38
N TYR A 161 14.03 -4.61 -9.62
CA TYR A 161 14.80 -5.84 -9.45
C TYR A 161 15.66 -6.08 -10.70
N SER A 162 16.88 -6.58 -10.51
CA SER A 162 17.71 -7.08 -11.60
C SER A 162 17.06 -8.28 -12.30
N ASP A 163 17.43 -8.55 -13.55
CA ASP A 163 16.94 -9.74 -14.26
C ASP A 163 17.27 -11.03 -13.51
N GLN A 164 18.44 -11.10 -12.87
CA GLN A 164 18.84 -12.23 -12.04
C GLN A 164 17.89 -12.45 -10.85
N GLU A 165 17.46 -11.38 -10.19
CA GLU A 165 16.51 -11.47 -9.06
C GLU A 165 15.12 -11.90 -9.52
N ARG A 166 14.65 -11.38 -10.67
CA ARG A 166 13.38 -11.80 -11.26
C ARG A 166 13.43 -13.29 -11.61
N ILE A 167 14.53 -13.77 -12.20
CA ILE A 167 14.76 -15.18 -12.51
C ILE A 167 14.77 -16.03 -11.24
N LEU A 168 15.46 -15.59 -10.18
CA LEU A 168 15.50 -16.29 -8.89
C LEU A 168 14.12 -16.38 -8.23
N PHE A 169 13.33 -15.31 -8.29
CA PHE A 169 11.95 -15.32 -7.79
C PHE A 169 11.10 -16.37 -8.53
N ILE A 170 11.18 -16.37 -9.87
CA ILE A 170 10.48 -17.34 -10.72
C ILE A 170 10.91 -18.78 -10.42
N GLN A 171 12.22 -19.03 -10.31
CA GLN A 171 12.75 -20.34 -9.96
C GLN A 171 12.26 -20.78 -8.58
N SER A 172 12.13 -19.84 -7.64
CA SER A 172 11.55 -20.11 -6.32
C SER A 172 10.08 -20.54 -6.44
N VAL A 173 9.26 -19.85 -7.24
CA VAL A 173 7.86 -20.27 -7.49
C VAL A 173 7.78 -21.68 -8.05
N ARG A 174 8.65 -22.05 -8.98
CA ARG A 174 8.71 -23.42 -9.53
C ARG A 174 9.11 -24.45 -8.48
N GLU A 175 10.09 -24.11 -7.65
CA GLU A 175 10.52 -24.99 -6.56
C GLU A 175 9.38 -25.23 -5.56
N ILE A 176 8.62 -24.19 -5.20
CA ILE A 176 7.39 -24.34 -4.40
C ILE A 176 6.44 -25.35 -5.06
N CYS A 177 6.17 -25.22 -6.36
CA CYS A 177 5.26 -26.12 -7.06
C CYS A 177 5.72 -27.58 -7.01
N ARG A 178 7.04 -27.82 -7.11
CA ARG A 178 7.66 -29.15 -7.09
C ARG A 178 7.74 -29.77 -5.70
N SER A 179 8.05 -28.97 -4.68
CA SER A 179 8.14 -29.43 -3.30
C SER A 179 6.78 -29.68 -2.67
N PHE A 180 5.72 -29.04 -3.17
CA PHE A 180 4.35 -29.12 -2.63
C PHE A 180 3.31 -29.48 -3.71
N PRO A 181 3.43 -30.63 -4.40
CA PRO A 181 2.57 -30.99 -5.53
C PRO A 181 1.08 -31.16 -5.16
N GLU A 182 0.76 -31.40 -3.89
CA GLU A 182 -0.58 -31.53 -3.32
C GLU A 182 -1.28 -30.19 -3.05
N TYR A 183 -0.53 -29.08 -3.09
CA TYR A 183 -1.06 -27.72 -2.91
C TYR A 183 -1.30 -27.04 -4.25
N LEU A 184 -2.38 -26.26 -4.35
CA LEU A 184 -2.55 -25.32 -5.45
C LEU A 184 -1.77 -24.04 -5.17
N VAL A 185 -0.85 -23.69 -6.07
CA VAL A 185 -0.07 -22.46 -5.99
C VAL A 185 -0.77 -21.39 -6.81
N PHE A 186 -1.21 -20.31 -6.17
CA PHE A 186 -1.83 -19.17 -6.85
C PHE A 186 -0.86 -17.99 -6.87
N TRP A 187 -0.43 -17.58 -8.06
CA TRP A 187 0.32 -16.35 -8.25
C TRP A 187 -0.62 -15.23 -8.65
N ARG A 188 -0.68 -14.18 -7.82
CA ARG A 188 -1.36 -12.91 -8.08
C ARG A 188 -0.32 -11.81 -8.40
N PRO A 189 -0.05 -11.56 -9.68
CA PRO A 189 0.79 -10.42 -10.08
C PRO A 189 0.18 -9.08 -9.69
N HIS A 190 1.02 -8.07 -9.51
CA HIS A 190 0.55 -6.71 -9.29
C HIS A 190 -0.15 -6.18 -10.57
N PRO A 191 -1.29 -5.47 -10.48
CA PRO A 191 -2.02 -4.96 -11.66
C PRO A 191 -1.16 -4.16 -12.63
N GLY A 192 -0.18 -3.41 -12.12
CA GLY A 192 0.75 -2.63 -12.95
C GLY A 192 1.70 -3.49 -13.79
N GLU A 193 2.01 -4.72 -13.39
CA GLU A 193 2.90 -5.60 -14.15
C GLU A 193 2.32 -5.94 -15.54
N TYR A 194 0.99 -6.01 -15.67
CA TYR A 194 0.32 -6.21 -16.96
C TYR A 194 0.38 -4.98 -17.87
N LYS A 195 0.58 -3.78 -17.30
CA LYS A 195 0.65 -2.52 -18.05
C LYS A 195 2.06 -2.21 -18.54
N TYR A 196 3.08 -2.69 -17.84
CA TYR A 196 4.44 -2.17 -17.98
C TYR A 196 5.33 -2.86 -19.02
N ASP A 197 4.93 -3.98 -19.62
CA ASP A 197 5.70 -4.56 -20.73
C ASP A 197 5.03 -5.78 -21.41
N GLU A 198 4.97 -5.79 -22.75
CA GLU A 198 4.75 -7.02 -23.54
C GLU A 198 5.84 -8.07 -23.26
N LYS A 199 7.06 -7.65 -22.86
CA LYS A 199 8.18 -8.54 -22.52
C LYS A 199 8.11 -9.11 -21.10
N ILE A 200 7.51 -8.43 -20.13
CA ILE A 200 7.25 -8.95 -18.78
C ILE A 200 6.03 -9.86 -18.81
N GLY A 201 5.01 -9.51 -19.62
CA GLY A 201 3.94 -10.45 -19.99
C GLY A 201 4.51 -11.78 -20.50
N SER A 202 5.59 -11.75 -21.28
CA SER A 202 6.27 -12.97 -21.76
C SER A 202 6.87 -13.85 -20.66
N ILE A 203 7.17 -13.31 -19.48
CA ILE A 203 7.68 -14.08 -18.33
C ILE A 203 6.58 -14.97 -17.75
N PHE A 204 5.37 -14.43 -17.60
CA PHE A 204 4.18 -15.20 -17.18
C PHE A 204 3.70 -16.18 -18.25
N HIS A 205 4.01 -15.89 -19.52
CA HIS A 205 3.76 -16.77 -20.66
C HIS A 205 4.97 -17.63 -21.03
N SER A 206 6.01 -17.66 -20.19
CA SER A 206 7.19 -18.47 -20.48
C SER A 206 6.79 -19.94 -20.51
N PRO A 207 7.09 -20.69 -21.58
CA PRO A 207 6.81 -22.13 -21.64
C PRO A 207 7.55 -22.91 -20.54
N HIS A 208 8.52 -22.28 -19.86
CA HIS A 208 9.24 -22.84 -18.73
C HIS A 208 8.52 -22.69 -17.38
N LEU A 209 7.39 -21.98 -17.32
CA LEU A 209 6.60 -21.77 -16.11
C LEU A 209 5.34 -22.66 -16.05
N VAL A 210 5.40 -23.83 -16.69
CA VAL A 210 4.28 -24.78 -16.73
C VAL A 210 4.43 -25.80 -15.62
N GLU A 211 3.84 -25.51 -14.46
CA GLU A 211 3.71 -26.46 -13.35
C GLU A 211 2.23 -26.81 -13.16
N LYS A 212 1.89 -28.10 -13.01
CA LYS A 212 0.48 -28.58 -13.05
C LYS A 212 -0.41 -27.94 -11.98
N ASN A 213 0.17 -27.64 -10.83
CA ASN A 213 -0.49 -27.05 -9.66
C ASN A 213 -0.35 -25.51 -9.58
N LEU A 214 0.29 -24.87 -10.56
CA LEU A 214 0.40 -23.41 -10.60
C LEU A 214 -0.80 -22.77 -11.32
N ARG A 215 -1.32 -21.69 -10.75
CA ARG A 215 -2.35 -20.83 -11.35
C ARG A 215 -1.90 -19.38 -11.25
N ILE A 216 -1.56 -18.78 -12.39
CA ILE A 216 -1.30 -17.35 -12.47
C ILE A 216 -2.63 -16.66 -12.75
N LEU A 217 -3.02 -15.73 -11.89
CA LEU A 217 -4.25 -14.97 -12.05
C LEU A 217 -4.15 -14.04 -13.27
N SER A 218 -5.25 -13.87 -13.99
CA SER A 218 -5.34 -12.88 -15.06
C SER A 218 -5.57 -11.48 -14.48
N PHE A 219 -5.34 -10.43 -15.28
CA PHE A 219 -5.66 -9.05 -14.87
C PHE A 219 -7.12 -8.91 -14.40
N ASN A 220 -8.06 -9.57 -15.08
CA ASN A 220 -9.47 -9.56 -14.71
C ASN A 220 -9.74 -10.20 -13.34
N ASP A 221 -9.02 -11.27 -12.99
CA ASP A 221 -9.13 -11.91 -11.68
C ASP A 221 -8.57 -11.01 -10.57
N VAL A 222 -7.44 -10.35 -10.86
CA VAL A 222 -6.78 -9.42 -9.94
C VAL A 222 -7.65 -8.18 -9.69
N ASP A 223 -8.26 -7.60 -10.72
CA ASP A 223 -9.08 -6.37 -10.62
C ASP A 223 -10.40 -6.60 -9.86
N ARG A 224 -10.94 -7.82 -9.94
CA ARG A 224 -12.20 -8.20 -9.27
C ARG A 224 -12.06 -8.53 -7.78
N SER A 225 -10.84 -8.70 -7.28
CA SER A 225 -10.57 -9.11 -5.89
C SER A 225 -9.63 -8.14 -5.19
N THR A 226 -9.87 -7.89 -3.89
CA THR A 226 -8.87 -7.20 -3.07
C THR A 226 -7.70 -8.13 -2.75
N ILE A 227 -6.58 -7.57 -2.30
CA ILE A 227 -5.47 -8.39 -1.82
C ILE A 227 -5.90 -9.22 -0.60
N THR A 228 -6.66 -8.64 0.33
CA THR A 228 -7.19 -9.35 1.49
C THR A 228 -8.08 -10.52 1.10
N ASP A 229 -8.97 -10.34 0.10
CA ASP A 229 -9.82 -11.43 -0.42
C ASP A 229 -8.96 -12.59 -0.92
N PHE A 230 -7.90 -12.28 -1.67
CA PHE A 230 -6.96 -13.27 -2.17
C PHE A 230 -6.23 -14.00 -1.03
N LEU A 231 -5.69 -13.26 -0.06
CA LEU A 231 -4.92 -13.81 1.05
C LEU A 231 -5.77 -14.67 2.01
N SER A 232 -7.06 -14.36 2.16
CA SER A 232 -7.97 -15.04 3.10
C SER A 232 -8.12 -16.55 2.88
N GLY A 233 -7.85 -17.02 1.66
CA GLY A 233 -7.92 -18.43 1.28
C GLY A 233 -6.57 -19.15 1.23
N MET A 234 -5.48 -18.50 1.66
CA MET A 234 -4.12 -19.06 1.58
C MET A 234 -3.68 -19.64 2.93
N THR A 235 -2.91 -20.73 2.87
CA THR A 235 -2.24 -21.31 4.04
C THR A 235 -0.96 -20.54 4.38
N VAL A 236 -0.19 -20.19 3.36
CA VAL A 236 1.08 -19.47 3.45
C VAL A 236 1.26 -18.58 2.23
N LEU A 237 1.95 -17.46 2.41
CA LEU A 237 2.29 -16.51 1.36
C LEU A 237 3.79 -16.52 1.08
N PHE A 238 4.17 -16.54 -0.19
CA PHE A 238 5.50 -16.15 -0.65
C PHE A 238 5.39 -14.85 -1.45
N THR A 239 6.08 -13.79 -1.04
CA THR A 239 5.90 -12.47 -1.67
C THR A 239 7.21 -11.76 -1.95
N ALA A 240 7.27 -11.01 -3.04
CA ALA A 240 8.24 -9.92 -3.17
C ALA A 240 7.95 -8.85 -2.10
N PRO A 241 8.96 -8.11 -1.62
CA PRO A 241 8.78 -6.98 -0.70
C PRO A 241 7.69 -6.04 -1.20
N SER A 242 6.58 -5.87 -0.48
CA SER A 242 5.43 -5.06 -0.91
C SER A 242 4.46 -4.81 0.26
N THR A 243 3.50 -3.90 0.08
CA THR A 243 2.41 -3.67 1.05
C THR A 243 1.61 -4.92 1.39
N THR A 244 1.61 -5.94 0.53
CA THR A 244 0.97 -7.23 0.82
C THR A 244 1.45 -7.85 2.14
N ILE A 245 2.67 -7.55 2.60
CA ILE A 245 3.18 -8.04 3.89
C ILE A 245 2.35 -7.47 5.05
N VAL A 246 1.91 -6.20 4.94
CA VAL A 246 1.01 -5.57 5.92
C VAL A 246 -0.35 -6.28 5.91
N ASP A 247 -0.90 -6.53 4.72
CA ASP A 247 -2.18 -7.25 4.59
C ASP A 247 -2.12 -8.68 5.09
N ALA A 248 -0.98 -9.36 4.91
CA ALA A 248 -0.75 -10.69 5.44
C ALA A 248 -0.66 -10.68 6.98
N GLN A 249 0.02 -9.69 7.56
CA GLN A 249 0.07 -9.52 9.01
C GLN A 249 -1.32 -9.24 9.60
N ARG A 250 -2.16 -8.44 8.92
CA ARG A 250 -3.54 -8.14 9.36
C ARG A 250 -4.41 -9.37 9.55
N ILE A 251 -4.11 -10.47 8.85
CA ILE A 251 -4.88 -11.71 8.92
C ILE A 251 -4.06 -12.88 9.49
N ASP A 252 -2.91 -12.60 10.13
CA ASP A 252 -1.99 -13.60 10.68
C ASP A 252 -1.58 -14.69 9.66
N LEU A 253 -1.39 -14.32 8.39
CA LEU A 253 -0.95 -15.23 7.34
C LEU A 253 0.57 -15.46 7.44
N PRO A 254 1.02 -16.71 7.64
CA PRO A 254 2.44 -17.04 7.55
C PRO A 254 3.00 -16.57 6.21
N THR A 255 4.09 -15.80 6.26
CA THR A 255 4.60 -15.11 5.07
C THR A 255 6.11 -15.22 4.99
N ILE A 256 6.58 -15.65 3.82
CA ILE A 256 7.98 -15.67 3.43
C ILE A 256 8.19 -14.53 2.44
N VAL A 257 9.14 -13.65 2.74
CA VAL A 257 9.48 -12.52 1.88
C VAL A 257 10.74 -12.82 1.08
N PHE A 258 10.68 -12.58 -0.22
CA PHE A 258 11.83 -12.75 -1.08
C PHE A 258 12.90 -11.70 -0.76
N ASN A 259 14.10 -12.16 -0.40
CA ASN A 259 15.23 -11.29 -0.07
C ASN A 259 15.95 -10.83 -1.36
N ALA A 260 15.40 -9.80 -1.98
CA ALA A 260 16.04 -9.11 -3.08
C ALA A 260 17.04 -8.05 -2.58
N GLY A 261 18.17 -7.93 -3.29
CA GLY A 261 19.31 -7.07 -2.95
C GLY A 261 19.05 -5.57 -2.78
N PRO A 262 18.09 -4.91 -3.44
CA PRO A 262 17.91 -3.46 -3.26
C PRO A 262 17.11 -3.07 -2.00
N PHE A 263 16.58 -4.02 -1.24
CA PHE A 263 15.71 -3.73 -0.10
C PHE A 263 16.31 -4.23 1.21
N ASP A 264 16.61 -3.30 2.12
CA ASP A 264 16.93 -3.65 3.50
C ASP A 264 15.65 -3.98 4.28
N LEU A 265 15.27 -5.25 4.24
CA LEU A 265 14.09 -5.78 4.94
C LEU A 265 14.24 -5.78 6.47
N THR A 266 15.46 -5.57 6.99
CA THR A 266 15.71 -5.54 8.44
C THR A 266 15.18 -4.26 9.07
N THR A 267 15.24 -3.13 8.36
CA THR A 267 14.72 -1.83 8.82
C THR A 267 13.23 -1.87 9.12
N ILE A 268 12.46 -2.54 8.26
CA ILE A 268 11.00 -2.72 8.40
C ILE A 268 10.61 -3.90 9.32
N GLY A 269 11.59 -4.63 9.87
CA GLY A 269 11.36 -5.71 10.83
C GLY A 269 10.87 -7.03 10.23
N VAL A 270 11.14 -7.28 8.94
CA VAL A 270 10.77 -8.55 8.31
C VAL A 270 11.85 -9.60 8.60
N ILE A 271 11.49 -10.62 9.37
CA ILE A 271 12.41 -11.69 9.80
C ILE A 271 12.34 -12.97 8.94
N ASN A 272 11.23 -13.18 8.23
CA ASN A 272 10.98 -14.42 7.50
C ASN A 272 11.38 -14.27 6.03
N THR A 273 12.69 -14.14 5.78
CA THR A 273 13.19 -13.92 4.42
C THR A 273 13.86 -15.16 3.82
N ALA A 274 13.74 -15.33 2.51
CA ALA A 274 14.42 -16.38 1.75
C ALA A 274 14.85 -15.86 0.38
N ARG A 275 16.01 -16.30 -0.12
CA ARG A 275 16.59 -15.79 -1.37
C ARG A 275 16.67 -16.84 -2.48
N THR A 276 17.07 -18.06 -2.14
CA THR A 276 17.23 -19.13 -3.13
C THR A 276 15.99 -20.02 -3.20
N PRO A 277 15.76 -20.74 -4.31
CA PRO A 277 14.61 -21.63 -4.43
C PRO A 277 14.50 -22.67 -3.30
N ASP A 278 15.62 -23.31 -2.94
CA ASP A 278 15.69 -24.27 -1.83
C ASP A 278 15.38 -23.63 -0.46
N GLN A 279 15.90 -22.43 -0.20
CA GLN A 279 15.57 -21.69 1.01
C GLN A 279 14.08 -21.35 1.09
N VAL A 280 13.47 -20.96 -0.03
CA VAL A 280 12.04 -20.65 -0.11
C VAL A 280 11.20 -21.89 0.18
N ALA A 281 11.51 -23.04 -0.43
CA ALA A 281 10.79 -24.28 -0.17
C ALA A 281 10.89 -24.73 1.29
N LYS A 282 12.11 -24.70 1.87
CA LYS A 282 12.32 -25.00 3.30
C LYS A 282 11.54 -24.06 4.21
N ALA A 283 11.59 -22.75 3.93
CA ALA A 283 10.89 -21.75 4.71
C ALA A 283 9.36 -21.95 4.65
N ILE A 284 8.81 -22.32 3.49
CA ILE A 284 7.39 -22.67 3.36
C ILE A 284 7.04 -23.92 4.17
N SER A 285 7.87 -24.97 4.10
CA SER A 285 7.65 -26.18 4.90
C SER A 285 7.62 -25.85 6.40
N TYR A 286 8.56 -25.04 6.89
CA TYR A 286 8.56 -24.59 8.28
C TYR A 286 7.38 -23.69 8.62
N ALA A 287 6.97 -22.79 7.73
CA ALA A 287 5.81 -21.93 7.93
C ALA A 287 4.50 -22.73 8.01
N MET A 288 4.38 -23.82 7.25
CA MET A 288 3.23 -24.72 7.35
C MET A 288 3.25 -25.54 8.65
N ALA A 289 4.43 -25.97 9.11
CA ALA A 289 4.59 -26.72 10.36
C ALA A 289 4.48 -25.84 11.62
N SER A 290 4.80 -24.55 11.52
CA SER A 290 4.77 -23.60 12.63
C SER A 290 4.24 -22.22 12.17
N PRO A 291 2.95 -22.10 11.82
CA PRO A 291 2.36 -20.90 11.24
C PRO A 291 2.64 -19.61 12.02
N SER A 292 2.47 -19.64 13.34
CA SER A 292 2.62 -18.47 14.21
C SER A 292 4.06 -17.91 14.25
N ALA A 293 5.06 -18.74 13.98
CA ALA A 293 6.45 -18.30 13.92
C ALA A 293 6.74 -17.49 12.64
N PHE A 294 5.93 -17.69 11.60
CA PHE A 294 6.11 -17.09 10.27
C PHE A 294 5.14 -15.94 9.97
N VAL A 295 4.26 -15.59 10.91
CA VAL A 295 3.45 -14.35 10.79
C VAL A 295 4.41 -13.15 10.83
N PRO A 296 4.32 -12.21 9.87
CA PRO A 296 5.14 -11.00 9.91
C PRO A 296 4.95 -10.25 11.23
N LYS A 297 6.04 -9.72 11.77
CA LYS A 297 6.03 -8.86 12.96
C LYS A 297 6.64 -7.52 12.62
N LEU A 298 6.05 -6.82 11.66
CA LEU A 298 6.50 -5.50 11.27
C LEU A 298 6.39 -4.56 12.48
N ARG A 299 7.49 -3.90 12.85
CA ARG A 299 7.54 -2.97 14.00
C ARG A 299 6.53 -1.83 13.84
N MET A 300 6.34 -1.42 12.59
CA MET A 300 5.43 -0.37 12.18
C MET A 300 3.95 -0.77 12.27
N PHE A 301 3.62 -2.04 12.54
CA PHE A 301 2.25 -2.55 12.65
C PHE A 301 1.59 -2.21 14.00
N LYS A 302 1.46 -0.91 14.28
CA LYS A 302 0.69 -0.37 15.40
C LYS A 302 -0.53 0.40 14.87
N PRO A 303 -1.63 0.48 15.65
CA PRO A 303 -2.77 1.32 15.28
C PRO A 303 -2.35 2.76 15.01
N PHE A 304 -3.05 3.42 14.10
CA PHE A 304 -2.79 4.82 13.82
C PHE A 304 -3.09 5.70 15.05
N ASP A 305 -2.14 6.53 15.45
CA ASP A 305 -2.27 7.46 16.57
C ASP A 305 -2.98 8.74 16.11
N PHE A 306 -4.31 8.67 16.06
CA PHE A 306 -5.16 9.78 15.67
C PHE A 306 -5.00 11.00 16.57
N SER A 307 -4.78 10.80 17.88
CA SER A 307 -4.64 11.91 18.83
C SER A 307 -3.37 12.71 18.58
N SER A 308 -2.24 12.03 18.38
CA SER A 308 -0.98 12.71 18.03
C SER A 308 -1.06 13.40 16.67
N PHE A 309 -1.72 12.78 15.69
CA PHE A 309 -1.91 13.42 14.37
C PHE A 309 -2.84 14.64 14.43
N GLU A 310 -3.94 14.58 15.19
CA GLU A 310 -4.84 15.71 15.41
C GLU A 310 -4.14 16.86 16.14
N ALA A 311 -3.34 16.55 17.16
CA ALA A 311 -2.53 17.55 17.86
C ALA A 311 -1.56 18.24 16.91
N TYR A 312 -0.92 17.49 16.01
CA TYR A 312 -0.05 18.04 14.97
C TYR A 312 -0.81 19.01 14.04
N LEU A 313 -1.98 18.61 13.52
CA LEU A 313 -2.80 19.49 12.66
C LEU A 313 -3.20 20.79 13.37
N ASN A 314 -3.48 20.73 14.67
CA ASN A 314 -3.87 21.89 15.46
C ASN A 314 -2.68 22.82 15.74
N ASP A 315 -1.51 22.28 16.08
CA ASP A 315 -0.28 23.05 16.29
C ASP A 315 0.18 23.72 15.00
N SER A 316 0.16 23.03 13.87
CA SER A 316 0.56 23.60 12.58
C SER A 316 -0.37 24.74 12.14
N MET A 317 -1.67 24.67 12.44
CA MET A 317 -2.60 25.80 12.24
C MET A 317 -2.23 27.03 13.07
N SER A 318 -1.74 26.84 14.30
CA SER A 318 -1.39 27.96 15.20
C SER A 318 -0.13 28.72 14.74
N ARG A 319 0.73 28.07 13.95
CA ARG A 319 2.00 28.62 13.45
C ARG A 319 1.88 29.29 12.09
N GLN A 320 0.76 29.14 11.39
CA GLN A 320 0.59 29.82 10.11
C GLN A 320 0.53 31.34 10.34
N PRO A 321 1.39 32.13 9.67
CA PRO A 321 1.27 33.57 9.73
C PRO A 321 -0.13 33.94 9.28
N LEU A 322 -0.81 34.80 10.05
CA LEU A 322 -2.10 35.38 9.66
C LEU A 322 -1.90 36.09 8.32
N ILE A 323 -2.19 35.40 7.22
CA ILE A 323 -2.25 36.02 5.90
C ILE A 323 -3.41 37.01 6.00
N GLN A 324 -3.08 38.29 6.09
CA GLN A 324 -4.08 39.36 6.01
C GLN A 324 -4.71 39.23 4.62
N ALA A 325 -5.98 38.84 4.61
CA ALA A 325 -6.77 38.58 3.40
C ALA A 325 -7.00 39.84 2.57
#